data_AF-D5BIB8-F1
#
_entry.id   AF-D5BIB8-F1
#
_cell.length_a   1.000
_cell.length_b   1.000
_cell.length_c   1.000
_cell.angle_alpha   90.00
_cell.angle_beta   90.00
_cell.angle_gamma   90.00
#
_symmetry.space_group_name_H-M   'P 1'
#
loop_
_entity.id
_entity.type
_entity.pdbx_description
1 polymer ?
#
loop_
_entity_poly.entity_id
_entity_poly.type
_entity_poly.pdbx_seq_one_letter_code
_entity_poly.pdbx_strand_id
1 'polypeptide(L)'
;MPIQKKTYEPDKETDRAKNIKGEIIYIDDAESGRKGYSCIGCDKPMQANIQRKNPTHQSYFSHIPVDVSKGEKKCTYSNREQREIIASDILQRIKRIKVPDVVKYPPKGIDKNPVKLKHSQFIDAFKVRSELTFYEDEEGNIHYGKNPEINDRYLLLRPDVTFFNHNGDPILFIELVVTHKISDEKKIKLRRLGINTISIIVPRGSDQEIEENFRSVKNVKWEYNEVEASTTYLSVSNRATEGILEFDKQQRGIFGETTLCRKSRINNTIRTIKKCLGGKSYHRTEQDFRREIFRIKEATEREEKKLAELESEYQKEIRAEYAGGNLDIENQGREVDSKEESLQLEIEHLEGRYHSKREQLETARREVEDFEFSKRKIEERIGEIIEDREQIEERLLEEIRRDSSQLTKRIRALLEARRFLGIYSTAKCDNERYQRAYELFRKGTWEKG
;
A
#
# COMPACT_ATOMS: atom_id res chain seq x y z
N MET A 1 -16.88 32.74 13.22
CA MET A 1 -18.35 32.86 13.46
C MET A 1 -18.69 32.34 14.86
N PRO A 2 -19.64 32.96 15.58
CA PRO A 2 -20.03 32.51 16.92
C PRO A 2 -20.78 31.18 16.87
N ILE A 3 -20.53 30.30 17.85
CA ILE A 3 -21.28 29.06 18.06
C ILE A 3 -22.72 29.45 18.37
N GLN A 4 -23.67 29.07 17.52
CA GLN A 4 -25.09 29.30 17.79
C GLN A 4 -25.50 28.48 19.02
N LYS A 5 -25.84 29.15 20.12
CA LYS A 5 -26.46 28.48 21.27
C LYS A 5 -27.86 28.01 20.85
N LYS A 6 -28.23 26.78 21.21
CA LYS A 6 -29.59 26.28 21.01
C LYS A 6 -30.56 27.17 21.78
N THR A 7 -31.49 27.81 21.09
CA THR A 7 -32.60 28.55 21.70
C THR A 7 -33.80 27.63 21.77
N TYR A 8 -34.29 27.38 22.98
CA TYR A 8 -35.47 26.55 23.21
C TYR A 8 -36.72 27.42 23.39
N GLU A 9 -37.84 26.99 22.83
CA GLU A 9 -39.14 27.53 23.21
C GLU A 9 -39.47 27.09 24.64
N PRO A 10 -39.98 27.99 25.50
CA PRO A 10 -40.31 27.65 26.88
C PRO A 10 -41.46 26.66 26.93
N ASP A 11 -41.25 25.54 27.64
CA ASP A 11 -42.27 24.52 27.83
C ASP A 11 -43.18 24.95 28.99
N LYS A 12 -44.49 25.01 28.75
CA LYS A 12 -45.48 25.36 29.80
C LYS A 12 -45.68 24.23 30.81
N GLU A 13 -45.39 23.00 30.41
CA GLU A 13 -45.58 21.76 31.14
C GLU A 13 -44.24 21.01 31.12
N THR A 14 -43.79 20.54 32.28
CA THR A 14 -42.51 19.82 32.40
C THR A 14 -42.72 18.43 32.97
N ASP A 15 -41.98 17.44 32.50
CA ASP A 15 -41.99 16.06 32.99
C ASP A 15 -41.10 15.85 34.23
N ARG A 16 -40.33 16.87 34.63
CA ARG A 16 -39.45 16.84 35.82
C ARG A 16 -39.60 18.08 36.68
N ALA A 17 -39.31 17.91 37.97
CA ALA A 17 -39.28 18.94 39.00
C ALA A 17 -38.31 18.56 40.13
N LYS A 18 -37.95 19.52 40.99
CA LYS A 18 -37.23 19.26 42.25
C LYS A 18 -38.23 18.89 43.35
N ASN A 19 -37.91 17.87 44.15
CA ASN A 19 -38.67 17.51 45.34
C ASN A 19 -38.32 18.43 46.54
N ILE A 20 -38.91 18.18 47.72
CA ILE A 20 -38.66 18.95 48.96
C ILE A 20 -37.18 18.89 49.39
N LYS A 21 -36.47 17.81 49.02
CA LYS A 21 -35.03 17.64 49.30
C LYS A 21 -34.13 18.29 48.24
N GLY A 22 -34.70 18.87 47.18
CA GLY A 22 -33.96 19.46 46.07
C GLY A 22 -33.51 18.46 44.99
N GLU A 23 -33.88 17.18 45.11
CA GLU A 23 -33.53 16.14 44.13
C GLU A 23 -34.48 16.20 42.92
N ILE A 24 -33.94 15.95 41.72
CA ILE A 24 -34.73 15.92 40.48
C ILE A 24 -35.52 14.62 40.44
N ILE A 25 -36.85 14.74 40.33
CA ILE A 25 -37.76 13.62 40.19
C ILE A 25 -38.47 13.66 38.83
N TYR A 26 -38.80 12.49 38.32
CA TYR A 26 -39.65 12.32 37.15
C TYR A 26 -41.12 12.23 37.57
N ILE A 27 -42.03 12.66 36.71
CA ILE A 27 -43.46 12.80 37.04
C ILE A 27 -44.14 11.47 37.42
N ASP A 28 -43.67 10.34 36.89
CA ASP A 28 -44.25 9.03 37.22
C ASP A 28 -43.87 8.55 38.63
N ASP A 29 -42.75 9.05 39.18
CA ASP A 29 -42.32 8.80 40.57
C ASP A 29 -42.96 9.81 41.56
N ALA A 30 -43.68 10.81 41.05
CA ALA A 30 -44.25 11.87 41.87
C ALA A 30 -45.63 11.50 42.41
N GLU A 31 -45.93 11.96 43.63
CA GLU A 31 -47.30 11.99 44.13
C GLU A 31 -48.10 13.15 43.52
N SER A 32 -49.37 12.90 43.21
CA SER A 32 -50.27 13.91 42.62
C SER A 32 -50.50 15.10 43.55
N GLY A 33 -50.59 16.30 42.97
CA GLY A 33 -50.92 17.53 43.69
C GLY A 33 -49.71 18.35 44.14
N ARG A 34 -49.91 19.15 45.19
CA ARG A 34 -48.95 20.15 45.69
C ARG A 34 -48.13 19.58 46.84
N LYS A 35 -47.16 18.72 46.52
CA LYS A 35 -46.31 18.02 47.50
C LYS A 35 -44.93 18.67 47.66
N GLY A 36 -44.87 20.00 47.53
CA GLY A 36 -43.64 20.78 47.68
C GLY A 36 -42.67 20.67 46.49
N TYR A 37 -43.18 20.42 45.28
CA TYR A 37 -42.35 20.42 44.08
C TYR A 37 -41.95 21.83 43.67
N SER A 38 -40.76 21.99 43.11
CA SER A 38 -40.26 23.26 42.60
C SER A 38 -39.67 23.12 41.20
N CYS A 39 -39.75 24.20 40.41
CA CYS A 39 -39.23 24.23 39.04
C CYS A 39 -37.69 24.19 39.05
N ILE A 40 -37.10 23.36 38.20
CA ILE A 40 -35.63 23.24 38.10
C ILE A 40 -34.98 24.57 37.70
N GLY A 41 -35.62 25.35 36.83
CA GLY A 41 -35.03 26.57 36.27
C GLY A 41 -35.33 27.87 37.03
N CYS A 42 -36.47 27.97 37.72
CA CYS A 42 -36.84 29.21 38.42
C CYS A 42 -37.17 29.02 39.91
N ASP A 43 -37.06 27.79 40.42
CA ASP A 43 -37.32 27.38 41.81
C ASP A 43 -38.72 27.75 42.36
N LYS A 44 -39.63 28.21 41.50
CA LYS A 44 -41.02 28.49 41.84
C LYS A 44 -41.79 27.19 42.11
N PRO A 45 -42.81 27.24 42.99
CA PRO A 45 -43.58 26.05 43.36
C PRO A 45 -44.41 25.51 42.18
N MET A 46 -44.43 24.18 42.06
CA MET A 46 -45.13 23.44 41.02
C MET A 46 -46.13 22.45 41.61
N GLN A 47 -47.08 22.03 40.77
CA GLN A 47 -48.07 21.00 41.06
C GLN A 47 -47.89 19.83 40.08
N ALA A 48 -47.91 18.60 40.59
CA ALA A 48 -47.93 17.39 39.78
C ALA A 48 -49.37 17.08 39.31
N ASN A 49 -49.58 17.02 38.00
CA ASN A 49 -50.84 16.69 37.37
C ASN A 49 -50.76 15.28 36.79
N ILE A 50 -51.15 14.29 37.60
CA ILE A 50 -51.12 12.88 37.20
C ILE A 50 -52.41 12.52 36.47
N GLN A 51 -52.29 12.15 35.19
CA GLN A 51 -53.43 11.89 34.30
C GLN A 51 -53.97 10.45 34.48
N ARG A 52 -54.54 10.14 35.65
CA ARG A 52 -55.03 8.78 35.97
C ARG A 52 -56.25 8.32 35.15
N LYS A 53 -57.04 9.26 34.62
CA LYS A 53 -58.32 8.96 33.94
C LYS A 53 -58.17 8.66 32.45
N ASN A 54 -57.10 9.12 31.81
CA ASN A 54 -56.87 8.89 30.39
C ASN A 54 -55.40 8.46 30.17
N PRO A 55 -55.14 7.16 29.96
CA PRO A 55 -53.78 6.62 29.79
C PRO A 55 -53.01 7.20 28.60
N THR A 56 -53.69 7.85 27.67
CA THR A 56 -53.08 8.47 26.48
C THR A 56 -52.49 9.85 26.75
N HIS A 57 -52.86 10.49 27.87
CA HIS A 57 -52.35 11.80 28.24
C HIS A 57 -51.14 11.63 29.17
N GLN A 58 -50.02 12.27 28.81
CA GLN A 58 -48.84 12.27 29.67
C GLN A 58 -49.09 13.11 30.93
N SER A 59 -48.67 12.58 32.08
CA SER A 59 -48.60 13.34 33.33
C SER A 59 -47.56 14.46 33.22
N TYR A 60 -47.75 15.57 33.93
CA TYR A 60 -46.79 16.68 33.91
C TYR A 60 -46.83 17.52 35.18
N PHE A 61 -45.76 18.29 35.41
CA PHE A 61 -45.69 19.36 36.38
C PHE A 61 -46.08 20.70 35.73
N SER A 62 -46.87 21.49 36.46
CA SER A 62 -47.25 22.85 36.08
C SER A 62 -46.94 23.85 37.20
N HIS A 63 -46.54 25.06 36.84
CA HIS A 63 -46.35 26.13 37.82
C HIS A 63 -47.65 26.45 38.54
N ILE A 64 -47.58 26.67 39.86
CA ILE A 64 -48.71 27.17 40.62
C ILE A 64 -48.80 28.68 40.39
N PRO A 65 -49.92 29.22 39.91
CA PRO A 65 -50.12 30.66 39.85
C PRO A 65 -50.27 31.18 41.29
N VAL A 66 -49.23 31.85 41.80
CA VAL A 66 -49.27 32.56 43.09
C VAL A 66 -49.21 34.04 42.75
N ASP A 67 -50.25 34.80 43.12
CA ASP A 67 -50.39 36.25 42.95
C ASP A 67 -49.77 36.83 41.67
N VAL A 68 -50.48 36.62 40.55
CA VAL A 68 -50.11 37.07 39.20
C VAL A 68 -50.14 38.61 39.13
N SER A 69 -49.16 39.23 39.77
CA SER A 69 -48.89 40.66 39.67
C SER A 69 -48.56 40.95 38.21
N LYS A 70 -49.27 41.90 37.58
CA LYS A 70 -49.07 42.32 36.19
C LYS A 70 -47.62 42.83 36.02
N GLY A 71 -46.69 41.93 35.70
CA GLY A 71 -45.26 42.25 35.60
C GLY A 71 -44.31 41.08 35.88
N GLU A 72 -44.76 39.96 36.43
CA GLU A 72 -43.88 38.79 36.62
C GLU A 72 -43.38 38.23 35.28
N LYS A 73 -42.05 38.11 35.15
CA LYS A 73 -41.42 37.43 34.01
C LYS A 73 -41.87 35.97 33.99
N LYS A 74 -42.45 35.54 32.86
CA LYS A 74 -42.80 34.14 32.63
C LYS A 74 -41.54 33.29 32.71
N CYS A 75 -41.64 32.12 33.34
CA CYS A 75 -40.55 31.15 33.36
C CYS A 75 -40.19 30.77 31.91
N THR A 76 -38.91 30.94 31.55
CA THR A 76 -38.38 30.61 30.22
C THR A 76 -37.71 29.25 30.16
N TYR A 77 -37.70 28.51 31.28
CA TYR A 77 -37.04 27.21 31.38
C TYR A 77 -37.71 26.16 30.49
N SER A 78 -36.90 25.33 29.84
CA SER A 78 -37.36 24.20 29.05
C SER A 78 -36.67 22.93 29.55
N ASN A 79 -37.44 21.86 29.78
CA ASN A 79 -36.90 20.58 30.24
C ASN A 79 -36.14 19.83 29.12
N ARG A 80 -35.92 20.46 27.97
CA ARG A 80 -35.19 19.91 26.83
C ARG A 80 -33.70 19.82 27.10
N GLU A 81 -33.12 20.89 27.64
CA GLU A 81 -31.71 20.95 28.01
C GLU A 81 -31.36 19.85 29.02
N GLN A 82 -32.23 19.64 30.02
CA GLN A 82 -32.01 18.60 31.01
C GLN A 82 -32.06 17.19 30.41
N ARG A 83 -32.98 16.93 29.46
CA ARG A 83 -33.04 15.64 28.76
C ARG A 83 -31.83 15.41 27.86
N GLU A 84 -31.29 16.47 27.24
CA GLU A 84 -30.03 16.38 26.49
C GLU A 84 -28.86 16.04 27.42
N ILE A 85 -28.78 16.64 28.61
CA ILE A 85 -27.76 16.31 29.63
C ILE A 85 -27.84 14.85 30.06
N ILE A 86 -29.04 14.36 30.40
CA ILE A 86 -29.26 12.97 30.81
C ILE A 86 -28.91 11.99 29.68
N ALA A 87 -29.37 12.27 28.46
CA ALA A 87 -29.04 11.47 27.28
C ALA A 87 -27.53 11.40 27.05
N SER A 88 -26.84 12.53 27.22
CA SER A 88 -25.39 12.65 27.10
C SER A 88 -24.66 11.81 28.15
N ASP A 89 -25.10 11.86 29.41
CA ASP A 89 -24.54 11.07 30.51
C ASP A 89 -24.73 9.56 30.29
N ILE A 90 -25.95 9.15 29.91
CA ILE A 90 -26.25 7.76 29.57
C ILE A 90 -25.34 7.27 28.44
N LEU A 91 -25.18 8.05 27.35
CA LEU A 91 -24.30 7.70 26.23
C LEU A 91 -22.83 7.58 26.66
N GLN A 92 -22.36 8.42 27.59
CA GLN A 92 -21.01 8.30 28.14
C GLN A 92 -20.83 7.02 28.98
N ARG A 93 -21.88 6.58 29.68
CA ARG A 93 -21.88 5.35 30.48
C ARG A 93 -21.93 4.09 29.62
N ILE A 94 -22.89 4.02 28.69
CA ILE A 94 -23.13 2.80 27.88
C ILE A 94 -22.12 2.66 26.73
N LYS A 95 -21.59 3.78 26.22
CA LYS A 95 -20.64 3.86 25.08
C LYS A 95 -21.05 3.05 23.85
N ARG A 96 -22.35 2.84 23.68
CA ARG A 96 -22.92 1.92 22.69
C ARG A 96 -24.26 2.45 22.23
N ILE A 97 -24.49 2.38 20.92
CA ILE A 97 -25.79 2.76 20.34
C ILE A 97 -26.14 1.87 19.15
N LYS A 98 -27.42 1.57 18.99
CA LYS A 98 -27.93 0.90 17.79
C LYS A 98 -28.24 1.94 16.72
N VAL A 99 -27.69 1.75 15.52
CA VAL A 99 -27.93 2.62 14.37
C VAL A 99 -28.82 1.94 13.32
N PRO A 100 -29.63 2.71 12.56
CA PRO A 100 -30.51 2.18 11.51
C PRO A 100 -29.75 1.54 10.35
N ASP A 101 -30.50 0.78 9.54
CA ASP A 101 -30.05 0.32 8.23
C ASP A 101 -29.56 1.50 7.38
N VAL A 102 -28.47 1.29 6.64
CA VAL A 102 -27.99 2.27 5.65
C VAL A 102 -28.67 1.98 4.33
N VAL A 103 -29.45 2.93 3.82
CA VAL A 103 -30.28 2.77 2.63
C VAL A 103 -29.95 3.87 1.63
N LYS A 104 -29.73 3.50 0.36
CA LYS A 104 -29.57 4.43 -0.75
C LYS A 104 -30.89 4.64 -1.47
N TYR A 105 -31.40 5.86 -1.40
CA TYR A 105 -32.59 6.26 -2.14
C TYR A 105 -32.26 6.59 -3.60
N PRO A 106 -33.21 6.35 -4.53
CA PRO A 106 -33.04 6.78 -5.91
C PRO A 106 -32.94 8.31 -6.01
N PRO A 107 -32.30 8.84 -7.06
CA PRO A 107 -32.34 10.26 -7.38
C PRO A 107 -33.78 10.78 -7.50
N LYS A 108 -33.99 12.05 -7.12
CA LYS A 108 -35.31 12.70 -7.22
C LYS A 108 -35.86 12.59 -8.66
N GLY A 109 -37.04 12.00 -8.80
CA GLY A 109 -37.71 11.80 -10.10
C GLY A 109 -37.55 10.40 -10.69
N ILE A 110 -36.83 9.49 -10.04
CA ILE A 110 -36.74 8.08 -10.43
C ILE A 110 -37.58 7.25 -9.45
N ASP A 111 -38.67 6.67 -9.93
CA ASP A 111 -39.55 5.81 -9.14
C ASP A 111 -39.00 4.38 -9.12
N LYS A 112 -37.98 4.16 -8.28
CA LYS A 112 -37.36 2.85 -8.06
C LYS A 112 -37.22 2.57 -6.57
N ASN A 113 -37.12 1.30 -6.23
CA ASN A 113 -36.97 0.90 -4.84
C ASN A 113 -35.61 1.36 -4.27
N PRO A 114 -35.58 1.84 -3.01
CA PRO A 114 -34.33 2.09 -2.30
C PRO A 114 -33.50 0.81 -2.16
N VAL A 115 -32.19 0.92 -2.28
CA VAL A 115 -31.27 -0.21 -2.12
C VAL A 115 -30.72 -0.19 -0.71
N LYS A 116 -30.87 -1.29 0.03
CA LYS A 116 -30.25 -1.44 1.35
C LYS A 116 -28.76 -1.76 1.17
N LEU A 117 -27.89 -0.94 1.76
CA LEU A 117 -26.43 -1.08 1.68
C LEU A 117 -25.87 -1.82 2.88
N LYS A 118 -26.34 -1.50 4.10
CA LYS A 118 -25.90 -2.15 5.34
C LYS A 118 -27.08 -2.37 6.28
N HIS A 119 -27.02 -3.46 7.04
CA HIS A 119 -27.96 -3.75 8.12
C HIS A 119 -27.69 -2.89 9.36
N SER A 120 -28.73 -2.67 10.15
CA SER A 120 -28.65 -2.05 11.47
C SER A 120 -27.66 -2.81 12.34
N GLN A 121 -26.83 -2.05 13.04
CA GLN A 121 -25.75 -2.59 13.84
C GLN A 121 -25.58 -1.77 15.12
N PHE A 122 -24.84 -2.33 16.07
CA PHE A 122 -24.38 -1.56 17.22
C PHE A 122 -23.03 -0.91 16.85
N ILE A 123 -22.87 0.34 17.27
CA ILE A 123 -21.59 1.04 17.24
C ILE A 123 -21.13 1.17 18.68
N ASP A 124 -19.97 0.57 18.96
CA ASP A 124 -19.30 0.62 20.25
C ASP A 124 -18.18 1.66 20.21
N ALA A 125 -18.08 2.47 21.27
CA ALA A 125 -17.05 3.47 21.43
C ALA A 125 -16.11 3.10 22.57
N PHE A 126 -14.81 3.33 22.35
CA PHE A 126 -13.84 3.24 23.42
C PHE A 126 -13.99 4.43 24.39
N LYS A 127 -14.18 5.61 23.80
CA LYS A 127 -14.31 6.88 24.51
C LYS A 127 -15.44 7.70 23.94
N VAL A 128 -16.21 8.31 24.83
CA VAL A 128 -17.30 9.24 24.48
C VAL A 128 -16.99 10.59 25.11
N ARG A 129 -17.24 11.65 24.35
CA ARG A 129 -17.07 13.03 24.80
C ARG A 129 -18.22 13.88 24.30
N SER A 130 -18.73 14.72 25.19
CA SER A 130 -19.82 15.62 24.88
C SER A 130 -19.31 17.02 24.56
N GLU A 131 -20.04 17.68 23.67
CA GLU A 131 -19.86 19.08 23.27
C GLU A 131 -18.44 19.47 22.81
N LEU A 132 -17.73 18.55 22.15
CA LEU A 132 -16.42 18.84 21.54
C LEU A 132 -16.58 19.75 20.34
N THR A 133 -15.69 20.72 20.19
CA THR A 133 -15.65 21.59 19.01
C THR A 133 -14.64 21.04 18.02
N PHE A 134 -15.09 20.79 16.80
CA PHE A 134 -14.28 20.44 15.63
C PHE A 134 -14.09 21.69 14.77
N TYR A 135 -12.88 21.86 14.25
CA TYR A 135 -12.53 22.95 13.35
C TYR A 135 -11.45 22.50 12.37
N GLU A 136 -11.40 23.21 11.25
CA GLU A 136 -10.39 23.05 10.21
C GLU A 136 -9.49 24.29 10.24
N ASP A 137 -8.18 24.08 10.21
CA ASP A 137 -7.17 25.15 10.12
C ASP A 137 -6.95 25.61 8.67
N GLU A 138 -6.02 26.54 8.44
CA GLU A 138 -5.68 27.05 7.10
C GLU A 138 -5.08 25.98 6.17
N GLU A 139 -4.54 24.91 6.74
CA GLU A 139 -3.88 23.81 6.04
C GLU A 139 -4.85 22.68 5.69
N GLY A 140 -6.09 22.73 6.19
CA GLY A 140 -7.12 21.72 5.95
C GLY A 140 -7.11 20.58 6.98
N ASN A 141 -6.30 20.67 8.03
CA ASN A 141 -6.26 19.66 9.09
C ASN A 141 -7.44 19.83 10.04
N ILE A 142 -8.08 18.71 10.38
CA ILE A 142 -9.21 18.67 11.31
C ILE A 142 -8.67 18.53 12.73
N HIS A 143 -8.93 19.55 13.54
CA HIS A 143 -8.59 19.56 14.96
C HIS A 143 -9.85 19.56 15.82
N TYR A 144 -9.71 19.12 17.07
CA TYR A 144 -10.82 19.14 18.02
C TYR A 144 -10.38 19.51 19.43
N GLY A 145 -11.24 20.22 20.17
CA GLY A 145 -10.93 20.67 21.53
C GLY A 145 -12.12 21.27 22.27
N LYS A 146 -11.95 21.49 23.58
CA LYS A 146 -12.90 22.25 24.40
C LYS A 146 -12.58 23.73 24.27
N ASN A 147 -13.45 24.51 23.64
CA ASN A 147 -13.34 25.96 23.47
C ASN A 147 -11.94 26.44 23.02
N PRO A 148 -11.44 26.02 21.85
CA PRO A 148 -10.14 26.45 21.37
C PRO A 148 -10.16 27.96 21.03
N GLU A 149 -9.23 28.72 21.61
CA GLU A 149 -8.95 30.12 21.24
C GLU A 149 -8.19 30.13 19.91
N ILE A 150 -8.92 30.31 18.81
CA ILE A 150 -8.36 30.25 17.45
C ILE A 150 -8.98 31.36 16.61
N ASN A 151 -8.09 32.13 15.97
CA ASN A 151 -8.41 33.31 15.19
C ASN A 151 -9.17 32.98 13.90
N ASP A 152 -8.75 31.93 13.19
CA ASP A 152 -9.33 31.54 11.91
C ASP A 152 -10.06 30.18 12.00
N ARG A 153 -11.36 30.19 11.70
CA ARG A 153 -12.27 29.05 11.89
C ARG A 153 -13.04 28.80 10.59
N TYR A 154 -12.50 27.95 9.71
CA TYR A 154 -13.11 27.67 8.41
C TYR A 154 -14.25 26.65 8.49
N LEU A 155 -14.14 25.65 9.37
CA LEU A 155 -15.16 24.60 9.53
C LEU A 155 -15.57 24.36 10.98
N LEU A 156 -16.21 25.34 11.61
CA LEU A 156 -16.63 25.22 13.01
C LEU A 156 -17.88 24.33 13.14
N LEU A 157 -17.74 23.18 13.82
CA LEU A 157 -18.82 22.27 14.14
C LEU A 157 -18.75 21.83 15.61
N ARG A 158 -19.90 21.80 16.28
CA ARG A 158 -20.01 21.26 17.64
C ARG A 158 -21.14 20.23 17.67
N PRO A 159 -20.82 18.92 17.56
CA PRO A 159 -21.78 17.87 17.86
C PRO A 159 -22.10 17.82 19.36
N ASP A 160 -23.28 17.31 19.70
CA ASP A 160 -23.68 17.17 21.09
C ASP A 160 -22.88 16.07 21.78
N VAL A 161 -22.70 14.93 21.09
CA VAL A 161 -21.89 13.80 21.57
C VAL A 161 -21.05 13.23 20.41
N THR A 162 -19.80 12.87 20.72
CA THR A 162 -18.87 12.21 19.79
C THR A 162 -18.37 10.91 20.37
N PHE A 163 -18.40 9.86 19.55
CA PHE A 163 -17.83 8.55 19.83
C PHE A 163 -16.44 8.46 19.20
N PHE A 164 -15.50 7.84 19.91
CA PHE A 164 -14.12 7.63 19.48
C PHE A 164 -13.75 6.15 19.51
N ASN A 165 -12.92 5.73 18.56
CA ASN A 165 -12.29 4.41 18.54
C ASN A 165 -11.12 4.32 19.55
N HIS A 166 -10.42 3.17 19.55
CA HIS A 166 -9.25 2.92 20.40
C HIS A 166 -8.05 3.82 20.05
N ASN A 167 -7.93 4.24 18.79
CA ASN A 167 -6.84 5.08 18.30
C ASN A 167 -7.06 6.57 18.63
N GLY A 168 -8.27 6.94 19.07
CA GLY A 168 -8.62 8.33 19.36
C GLY A 168 -9.25 9.07 18.18
N ASP A 169 -9.66 8.36 17.12
CA ASP A 169 -10.34 8.96 15.96
C ASP A 169 -11.86 9.03 16.19
N PRO A 170 -12.52 10.12 15.77
CA PRO A 170 -13.97 10.26 15.85
C PRO A 170 -14.66 9.32 14.85
N ILE A 171 -15.54 8.44 15.33
CA ILE A 171 -16.24 7.44 14.50
C ILE A 171 -17.71 7.78 14.24
N LEU A 172 -18.33 8.53 15.16
CA LEU A 172 -19.75 8.86 15.07
C LEU A 172 -20.04 10.19 15.79
N PHE A 173 -20.72 11.09 15.07
CA PHE A 173 -21.34 12.26 15.64
C PHE A 173 -22.81 11.99 15.94
N ILE A 174 -23.23 12.46 17.11
CA ILE A 174 -24.59 12.30 17.61
C ILE A 174 -25.15 13.68 17.89
N GLU A 175 -26.28 13.96 17.25
CA GLU A 175 -27.06 15.17 17.42
C GLU A 175 -28.35 14.83 18.18
N LEU A 176 -28.51 15.40 19.37
CA LEU A 176 -29.71 15.24 20.18
C LEU A 176 -30.74 16.26 19.69
N VAL A 177 -31.71 15.77 18.94
CA VAL A 177 -32.72 16.57 18.27
C VAL A 177 -34.06 16.41 18.98
N VAL A 178 -34.55 17.48 19.62
CA VAL A 178 -35.86 17.44 20.26
C VAL A 178 -36.99 17.75 19.28
N THR A 179 -36.82 18.75 18.39
CA THR A 179 -37.88 19.18 17.44
C THR A 179 -37.39 19.86 16.15
N HIS A 180 -36.17 20.40 16.09
CA HIS A 180 -35.70 21.15 14.91
C HIS A 180 -34.84 20.28 14.00
N LYS A 181 -35.15 20.29 12.69
CA LYS A 181 -34.28 19.69 11.68
C LYS A 181 -32.92 20.37 11.69
N ILE A 182 -31.84 19.59 11.60
CA ILE A 182 -30.48 20.11 11.40
C ILE A 182 -30.49 21.05 10.18
N SER A 183 -29.92 22.25 10.34
CA SER A 183 -29.84 23.23 9.26
C SER A 183 -29.03 22.68 8.08
N ASP A 184 -29.42 23.07 6.86
CA ASP A 184 -28.72 22.58 5.67
C ASP A 184 -27.26 23.03 5.61
N GLU A 185 -26.92 24.18 6.21
CA GLU A 185 -25.54 24.62 6.41
C GLU A 185 -24.75 23.63 7.29
N LYS A 186 -25.33 23.18 8.42
CA LYS A 186 -24.69 22.20 9.30
C LYS A 186 -24.53 20.85 8.60
N LYS A 187 -25.48 20.42 7.76
CA LYS A 187 -25.35 19.21 6.94
C LYS A 187 -24.20 19.28 5.94
N ILE A 188 -23.98 20.43 5.31
CA ILE A 188 -22.84 20.61 4.39
C ILE A 188 -21.53 20.48 5.16
N LYS A 189 -21.44 21.08 6.35
CA LYS A 189 -20.24 20.96 7.21
C LYS A 189 -19.98 19.51 7.64
N LEU A 190 -21.02 18.78 8.03
CA LEU A 190 -20.94 17.35 8.37
C LEU A 190 -20.45 16.51 7.18
N ARG A 191 -20.95 16.78 5.98
CA ARG A 191 -20.51 16.09 4.74
C ARG A 191 -19.04 16.35 4.42
N ARG A 192 -18.54 17.56 4.69
CA ARG A 192 -17.13 17.91 4.48
C ARG A 192 -16.19 17.18 5.42
N LEU A 193 -16.60 16.98 6.67
CA LEU A 193 -15.79 16.24 7.65
C LEU A 193 -15.74 14.73 7.38
N GLY A 194 -16.69 14.18 6.63
CA GLY A 194 -16.71 12.75 6.31
C GLY A 194 -17.03 11.81 7.49
N ILE A 195 -17.35 12.36 8.67
CA ILE A 195 -17.64 11.56 9.87
C ILE A 195 -19.13 11.19 9.90
N ASN A 196 -19.43 9.90 10.05
CA ASN A 196 -20.79 9.39 10.16
C ASN A 196 -21.58 10.14 11.25
N THR A 197 -22.80 10.55 10.94
CA THR A 197 -23.60 11.40 11.83
C THR A 197 -25.04 10.90 11.93
N ILE A 198 -25.52 10.73 13.15
CA ILE A 198 -26.91 10.40 13.47
C ILE A 198 -27.60 11.52 14.23
N SER A 199 -28.90 11.66 14.01
CA SER A 199 -29.80 12.41 14.87
C SER A 199 -30.61 11.45 15.73
N ILE A 200 -30.78 11.80 17.01
CA ILE A 200 -31.57 11.03 17.96
C ILE A 200 -32.66 11.92 18.54
N ILE A 201 -33.90 11.43 18.50
CA ILE A 201 -35.02 12.05 19.21
C ILE A 201 -35.05 11.49 20.64
N VAL A 202 -34.83 12.37 21.62
CA VAL A 202 -34.85 12.00 23.04
C VAL A 202 -36.32 12.00 23.53
N PRO A 203 -36.84 10.87 24.03
CA PRO A 203 -38.23 10.77 24.47
C PRO A 203 -38.52 11.65 25.70
N ARG A 204 -39.82 11.88 25.98
CA ARG A 204 -40.33 12.50 27.22
C ARG A 204 -40.68 11.38 28.18
N GLY A 205 -39.64 10.79 28.78
CA GLY A 205 -39.72 9.55 29.52
C GLY A 205 -38.75 9.50 30.69
N SER A 206 -38.78 8.39 31.42
CA SER A 206 -37.83 8.10 32.49
C SER A 206 -36.40 7.92 31.95
N ASP A 207 -35.40 7.94 32.84
CA ASP A 207 -34.00 7.70 32.47
C ASP A 207 -33.81 6.31 31.83
N GLN A 208 -34.58 5.32 32.29
CA GLN A 208 -34.56 3.95 31.75
C GLN A 208 -35.12 3.91 30.33
N GLU A 209 -36.23 4.60 30.06
CA GLU A 209 -36.80 4.68 28.72
C GLU A 209 -35.86 5.40 27.74
N ILE A 210 -35.13 6.42 28.20
CA ILE A 210 -34.09 7.09 27.42
C ILE A 210 -32.94 6.11 27.10
N GLU A 211 -32.53 5.28 28.05
CA GLU A 211 -31.49 4.27 27.82
C GLU A 211 -31.95 3.19 26.83
N GLU A 212 -33.16 2.66 26.99
CA GLU A 212 -33.75 1.67 26.09
C GLU A 212 -33.87 2.21 24.66
N ASN A 213 -34.12 3.52 24.51
CA ASN A 213 -34.15 4.17 23.21
C ASN A 213 -32.84 4.01 22.44
N PHE A 214 -31.68 4.06 23.11
CA PHE A 214 -30.37 3.88 22.46
C PHE A 214 -30.11 2.43 22.03
N ARG A 215 -30.88 1.47 22.56
CA ARG A 215 -30.84 0.06 22.12
C ARG A 215 -31.78 -0.20 20.93
N SER A 216 -32.62 0.77 20.60
CA SER A 216 -33.61 0.73 19.52
C SER A 216 -33.22 1.64 18.36
N VAL A 217 -33.85 1.42 17.21
CA VAL A 217 -33.66 2.23 15.99
C VAL A 217 -34.76 3.28 15.82
N LYS A 218 -35.89 3.15 16.54
CA LYS A 218 -37.14 3.90 16.26
C LYS A 218 -36.95 5.42 16.21
N ASN A 219 -36.09 5.97 17.07
CA ASN A 219 -35.87 7.41 17.20
C ASN A 219 -34.48 7.84 16.70
N VAL A 220 -33.79 6.97 15.96
CA VAL A 220 -32.45 7.23 15.44
C VAL A 220 -32.52 7.33 13.93
N LYS A 221 -31.85 8.34 13.35
CA LYS A 221 -31.84 8.57 11.91
C LYS A 221 -30.44 8.97 11.44
N TRP A 222 -30.04 8.47 10.26
CA TRP A 222 -28.84 8.94 9.57
C TRP A 222 -29.04 10.36 9.01
N GLU A 223 -28.11 11.26 9.33
CA GLU A 223 -28.01 12.59 8.71
C GLU A 223 -26.85 12.64 7.72
N TYR A 224 -25.79 11.87 8.00
CA TYR A 224 -24.73 11.58 7.06
C TYR A 224 -24.19 10.17 7.30
N ASN A 225 -24.00 9.42 6.23
CA ASN A 225 -23.30 8.14 6.26
C ASN A 225 -22.34 8.08 5.07
N GLU A 226 -21.08 7.78 5.31
CA GLU A 226 -20.04 7.77 4.29
C GLU A 226 -20.31 6.73 3.20
N VAL A 227 -20.76 5.53 3.59
CA VAL A 227 -21.07 4.43 2.65
C VAL A 227 -22.25 4.81 1.75
N GLU A 228 -23.27 5.44 2.31
CA GLU A 228 -24.37 5.97 1.52
C GLU A 228 -23.87 7.06 0.56
N ALA A 229 -23.01 7.97 1.02
CA ALA A 229 -22.53 9.10 0.24
C ALA A 229 -21.63 8.67 -0.93
N SER A 230 -20.74 7.70 -0.72
CA SER A 230 -19.80 7.18 -1.72
C SER A 230 -20.43 6.19 -2.71
N THR A 231 -21.51 5.50 -2.30
CA THR A 231 -22.17 4.52 -3.18
C THR A 231 -23.05 5.20 -4.22
N THR A 232 -22.73 4.98 -5.50
CA THR A 232 -23.61 5.35 -6.62
C THR A 232 -24.82 4.43 -6.66
N TYR A 233 -26.01 5.00 -6.85
CA TYR A 233 -27.22 4.20 -7.00
C TYR A 233 -27.17 3.41 -8.31
N LEU A 234 -26.99 2.10 -8.21
CA LEU A 234 -27.03 1.16 -9.33
C LEU A 234 -28.38 0.44 -9.29
N SER A 235 -29.26 0.73 -10.23
CA SER A 235 -30.48 -0.04 -10.37
C SER A 235 -30.16 -1.37 -11.06
N VAL A 236 -30.35 -2.49 -10.37
CA VAL A 236 -30.46 -3.79 -11.04
C VAL A 236 -31.78 -3.76 -11.80
N SER A 237 -31.73 -3.92 -13.13
CA SER A 237 -32.92 -4.06 -13.94
C SER A 237 -33.62 -5.36 -13.55
N ASN A 238 -34.75 -5.26 -12.84
CA ASN A 238 -35.65 -6.40 -12.72
C ASN A 238 -36.13 -6.76 -14.13
N ARG A 239 -35.63 -7.87 -14.68
CA ARG A 239 -36.29 -8.56 -15.78
C ARG A 239 -37.60 -9.16 -15.24
N ALA A 240 -38.70 -8.62 -15.75
CA ALA A 240 -40.05 -9.15 -15.84
C ALA A 240 -40.78 -9.61 -14.56
N THR A 241 -41.80 -8.82 -14.18
CA THR A 241 -43.15 -9.36 -13.98
C THR A 241 -44.15 -8.28 -14.41
N GLU A 242 -45.04 -8.64 -15.33
CA GLU A 242 -46.25 -7.87 -15.65
C GLU A 242 -47.06 -7.61 -14.38
N GLY A 243 -47.54 -6.38 -14.22
CA GLY A 243 -48.35 -5.94 -13.09
C GLY A 243 -48.81 -4.50 -13.29
N ILE A 244 -50.07 -4.36 -13.69
CA ILE A 244 -50.78 -3.19 -14.21
C ILE A 244 -50.76 -1.97 -13.26
N LEU A 245 -50.63 -0.76 -13.81
CA LEU A 245 -51.29 0.43 -13.29
C LEU A 245 -51.96 1.20 -14.44
N GLU A 246 -53.27 0.98 -14.59
CA GLU A 246 -54.18 1.96 -15.18
C GLU A 246 -54.10 3.24 -14.37
N PHE A 247 -53.65 4.34 -14.98
CA PHE A 247 -54.17 5.68 -14.70
C PHE A 247 -53.99 6.54 -15.95
N ASP A 248 -54.78 6.26 -16.98
CA ASP A 248 -55.05 7.19 -18.06
C ASP A 248 -56.56 7.18 -18.34
N LYS A 249 -57.26 8.17 -17.76
CA LYS A 249 -58.57 8.69 -18.23
C LYS A 249 -59.11 9.88 -17.41
N GLN A 250 -58.64 10.11 -16.17
CA GLN A 250 -59.12 11.24 -15.34
C GLN A 250 -58.22 12.48 -15.27
N GLN A 251 -57.00 12.47 -15.84
CA GLN A 251 -56.13 13.66 -15.88
C GLN A 251 -55.95 14.31 -17.26
N ARG A 252 -56.66 13.85 -18.30
CA ARG A 252 -56.78 14.57 -19.59
C ARG A 252 -58.02 15.48 -19.68
N GLY A 253 -58.80 15.60 -18.59
CA GLY A 253 -60.10 16.27 -18.60
C GLY A 253 -60.12 17.73 -18.14
N ILE A 254 -59.03 18.30 -17.62
CA ILE A 254 -59.08 19.64 -17.02
C ILE A 254 -57.84 20.45 -17.43
N PHE A 255 -58.05 21.45 -18.30
CA PHE A 255 -57.11 22.44 -18.83
C PHE A 255 -56.27 22.06 -20.06
N GLY A 256 -56.84 22.26 -21.24
CA GLY A 256 -56.06 22.57 -22.44
C GLY A 256 -55.45 23.97 -22.32
N GLU A 257 -54.28 24.08 -21.69
CA GLU A 257 -53.49 25.32 -21.72
C GLU A 257 -53.09 25.65 -23.18
N THR A 258 -53.37 26.87 -23.63
CA THR A 258 -52.89 27.36 -24.93
C THR A 258 -51.36 27.44 -24.95
N THR A 259 -50.75 27.33 -26.13
CA THR A 259 -49.29 27.46 -26.33
C THR A 259 -48.73 28.78 -25.77
N LEU A 260 -49.53 29.84 -25.76
CA LEU A 260 -49.24 31.13 -25.14
C LEU A 260 -49.11 31.06 -23.61
N CYS A 261 -49.98 30.28 -22.94
CA CYS A 261 -49.90 30.06 -21.50
C CYS A 261 -48.64 29.25 -21.14
N ARG A 262 -48.31 28.23 -21.93
CA ARG A 262 -47.06 27.47 -21.77
C ARG A 262 -45.81 28.35 -21.96
N LYS A 263 -45.78 29.18 -23.00
CA LYS A 263 -44.68 30.12 -23.26
C LYS A 263 -44.52 31.13 -22.11
N SER A 264 -45.63 31.66 -21.59
CA SER A 264 -45.60 32.61 -20.47
C SER A 264 -45.15 31.97 -19.16
N ARG A 265 -45.58 30.73 -18.87
CA ARG A 265 -45.07 29.96 -17.73
C ARG A 265 -43.58 29.69 -17.85
N ILE A 266 -43.11 29.22 -19.00
CA ILE A 266 -41.67 28.98 -19.25
C ILE A 266 -40.88 30.28 -19.06
N ASN A 267 -41.35 31.39 -19.63
CA ASN A 267 -40.67 32.68 -19.50
C ASN A 267 -40.64 33.21 -18.06
N ASN A 268 -41.70 33.00 -17.28
CA ASN A 268 -41.70 33.36 -15.86
C ASN A 268 -40.79 32.45 -15.03
N THR A 269 -40.72 31.16 -15.34
CA THR A 269 -39.76 30.25 -14.72
C THR A 269 -38.32 30.67 -15.05
N ILE A 270 -38.02 30.99 -16.31
CA ILE A 270 -36.70 31.49 -16.73
C ILE A 270 -36.35 32.80 -16.02
N ARG A 271 -37.29 33.75 -15.90
CA ARG A 271 -37.07 34.99 -15.14
C ARG A 271 -36.77 34.73 -13.66
N THR A 272 -37.51 33.82 -13.04
CA THR A 272 -37.33 33.49 -11.63
C THR A 272 -35.97 32.85 -11.40
N ILE A 273 -35.56 31.92 -12.27
CA ILE A 273 -34.22 31.31 -12.25
C ILE A 273 -33.14 32.38 -12.43
N LYS A 274 -33.27 33.29 -13.41
CA LYS A 274 -32.32 34.40 -13.60
C LYS A 274 -32.23 35.31 -12.38
N LYS A 275 -33.35 35.59 -11.70
CA LYS A 275 -33.38 36.40 -10.47
C LYS A 275 -32.72 35.68 -9.29
N CYS A 276 -32.89 34.36 -9.18
CA CYS A 276 -32.21 33.55 -8.18
C CYS A 276 -30.69 33.48 -8.43
N LEU A 277 -30.26 33.30 -9.68
CA LEU A 277 -28.85 33.25 -10.08
C LEU A 277 -28.15 34.62 -9.98
N GLY A 278 -28.85 35.71 -10.29
CA GLY A 278 -28.33 37.08 -10.15
C GLY A 278 -28.46 37.67 -8.74
N GLY A 279 -28.97 36.90 -7.78
CA GLY A 279 -29.13 37.35 -6.39
C GLY A 279 -27.79 37.47 -5.67
N LYS A 280 -27.62 38.53 -4.86
CA LYS A 280 -26.42 38.73 -4.01
C LYS A 280 -26.10 37.51 -3.14
N SER A 281 -27.11 36.74 -2.72
CA SER A 281 -26.91 35.51 -1.95
C SER A 281 -26.21 34.43 -2.76
N TYR A 282 -26.60 34.20 -4.02
CA TYR A 282 -25.98 33.20 -4.89
C TYR A 282 -24.53 33.57 -5.20
N HIS A 283 -24.27 34.82 -5.57
CA HIS A 283 -22.90 35.27 -5.85
C HIS A 283 -21.97 35.25 -4.63
N ARG A 284 -22.47 35.55 -3.41
CA ARG A 284 -21.68 35.36 -2.19
C ARG A 284 -21.33 33.89 -1.99
N THR A 285 -22.32 33.00 -2.05
CA THR A 285 -22.09 31.56 -1.90
C THR A 285 -21.15 31.01 -2.98
N GLU A 286 -21.26 31.48 -4.23
CA GLU A 286 -20.34 31.13 -5.33
C GLU A 286 -18.90 31.62 -5.06
N GLN A 287 -18.75 32.85 -4.57
CA GLN A 287 -17.44 33.39 -4.18
C GLN A 287 -16.84 32.64 -3.00
N ASP A 288 -17.64 32.29 -2.00
CA ASP A 288 -17.22 31.50 -0.84
C ASP A 288 -16.75 30.10 -1.28
N PHE A 289 -17.49 29.45 -2.19
CA PHE A 289 -17.07 28.18 -2.76
C PHE A 289 -15.78 28.30 -3.59
N ARG A 290 -15.61 29.36 -4.40
CA ARG A 290 -14.38 29.57 -5.17
C ARG A 290 -13.17 29.79 -4.27
N ARG A 291 -13.31 30.58 -3.21
CA ARG A 291 -12.26 30.79 -2.21
C ARG A 291 -11.88 29.47 -1.52
N GLU A 292 -12.88 28.68 -1.16
CA GLU A 292 -12.64 27.39 -0.54
C GLU A 292 -11.95 26.40 -1.49
N ILE A 293 -12.40 26.32 -2.75
CA ILE A 293 -11.77 25.47 -3.76
C ILE A 293 -10.32 25.89 -3.97
N PHE A 294 -10.04 27.19 -4.00
CA PHE A 294 -8.68 27.69 -4.13
C PHE A 294 -7.82 27.30 -2.92
N ARG A 295 -8.33 27.48 -1.69
CA ARG A 295 -7.62 27.05 -0.47
C ARG A 295 -7.30 25.56 -0.48
N ILE A 296 -8.30 24.72 -0.77
CA ILE A 296 -8.14 23.25 -0.77
C ILE A 296 -7.11 22.84 -1.82
N LYS A 297 -7.14 23.43 -3.03
CA LYS A 297 -6.15 23.16 -4.06
C LYS A 297 -4.74 23.49 -3.59
N GLU A 298 -4.55 24.67 -2.99
CA GLU A 298 -3.24 25.09 -2.49
C GLU A 298 -2.74 24.18 -1.36
N ALA A 299 -3.63 23.77 -0.45
CA ALA A 299 -3.31 22.80 0.59
C ALA A 299 -2.92 21.43 0.01
N THR A 300 -3.68 20.93 -0.98
CA THR A 300 -3.36 19.67 -1.67
C THR A 300 -2.00 19.75 -2.38
N GLU A 301 -1.72 20.84 -3.10
CA GLU A 301 -0.42 21.04 -3.76
C GLU A 301 0.75 21.09 -2.76
N ARG A 302 0.53 21.66 -1.57
CA ARG A 302 1.54 21.65 -0.49
C ARG A 302 1.79 20.24 0.04
N GLU A 303 0.75 19.46 0.28
CA GLU A 303 0.88 18.08 0.75
C GLU A 303 1.50 17.16 -0.31
N GLU A 304 1.15 17.33 -1.59
CA GLU A 304 1.82 16.60 -2.70
C GLU A 304 3.31 16.89 -2.75
N LYS A 305 3.73 18.15 -2.54
CA LYS A 305 5.16 18.50 -2.47
C LYS A 305 5.86 17.86 -1.28
N LYS A 306 5.25 17.91 -0.09
CA LYS A 306 5.81 17.26 1.11
C LYS A 306 5.95 15.75 0.92
N LEU A 307 4.95 15.11 0.30
CA LEU A 307 5.00 13.68 -0.02
C LEU A 307 6.16 13.38 -0.99
N ALA A 308 6.31 14.17 -2.04
CA ALA A 308 7.41 14.01 -3.00
C ALA A 308 8.80 14.23 -2.36
N GLU A 309 8.92 15.18 -1.42
CA GLU A 309 10.14 15.39 -0.64
C GLU A 309 10.46 14.17 0.23
N LEU A 310 9.46 13.66 0.95
CA LEU A 310 9.60 12.46 1.80
C LEU A 310 9.99 11.22 0.99
N GLU A 311 9.35 11.01 -0.16
CA GLU A 311 9.70 9.93 -1.10
C GLU A 311 11.13 10.08 -1.63
N SER A 312 11.56 11.31 -1.93
CA SER A 312 12.93 11.57 -2.36
C SER A 312 13.95 11.29 -1.25
N GLU A 313 13.64 11.64 0.00
CA GLU A 313 14.48 11.31 1.15
C GLU A 313 14.62 9.81 1.35
N TYR A 314 13.51 9.06 1.36
CA TYR A 314 13.57 7.60 1.44
C TYR A 314 14.31 6.96 0.28
N GLN A 315 14.15 7.47 -0.95
CA GLN A 315 14.92 6.98 -2.10
C GLN A 315 16.42 7.24 -1.94
N LYS A 316 16.82 8.38 -1.36
CA LYS A 316 18.23 8.68 -1.09
C LYS A 316 18.78 7.78 0.01
N GLU A 317 18.01 7.54 1.07
CA GLU A 317 18.40 6.67 2.18
C GLU A 317 18.59 5.22 1.70
N ILE A 318 17.63 4.68 0.94
CA ILE A 318 17.74 3.38 0.29
C ILE A 318 18.98 3.35 -0.62
N ARG A 319 19.16 4.34 -1.50
CA ARG A 319 20.34 4.38 -2.39
C ARG A 319 21.65 4.43 -1.59
N ALA A 320 21.71 5.16 -0.49
CA ALA A 320 22.91 5.22 0.35
C ALA A 320 23.22 3.88 1.02
N GLU A 321 22.19 3.17 1.49
CA GLU A 321 22.31 1.84 2.08
C GLU A 321 22.80 0.80 1.05
N TYR A 322 22.27 0.81 -0.17
CA TYR A 322 22.65 -0.14 -1.23
C TYR A 322 23.91 0.27 -2.03
N ALA A 323 24.34 1.54 -1.99
CA ALA A 323 25.56 1.99 -2.66
C ALA A 323 26.82 1.34 -2.07
N GLY A 324 26.83 1.06 -0.76
CA GLY A 324 27.94 0.34 -0.11
C GLY A 324 28.05 -1.11 -0.60
N GLY A 325 26.92 -1.82 -0.72
CA GLY A 325 26.90 -3.22 -1.16
C GLY A 325 27.29 -3.41 -2.63
N ASN A 326 26.96 -2.46 -3.52
CA ASN A 326 27.32 -2.55 -4.93
C ASN A 326 28.83 -2.35 -5.18
N LEU A 327 29.49 -1.49 -4.39
CA LEU A 327 30.93 -1.25 -4.48
C LEU A 327 31.74 -2.49 -4.08
N ASP A 328 31.28 -3.23 -3.06
CA ASP A 328 31.94 -4.47 -2.63
C ASP A 328 31.78 -5.60 -3.66
N ILE A 329 30.61 -5.69 -4.31
CA ILE A 329 30.36 -6.68 -5.36
C ILE A 329 31.19 -6.38 -6.62
N GLU A 330 31.29 -5.11 -7.05
CA GLU A 330 32.15 -4.74 -8.19
C GLU A 330 33.63 -5.01 -7.92
N ASN A 331 34.12 -4.73 -6.71
CA ASN A 331 35.50 -5.00 -6.34
C ASN A 331 35.80 -6.50 -6.29
N GLN A 332 34.87 -7.31 -5.77
CA GLN A 332 34.99 -8.77 -5.80
C GLN A 332 34.97 -9.32 -7.23
N GLY A 333 34.12 -8.76 -8.11
CA GLY A 333 34.10 -9.13 -9.53
C GLY A 333 35.44 -8.88 -10.22
N ARG A 334 36.02 -7.69 -10.03
CA ARG A 334 37.35 -7.37 -10.59
C ARG A 334 38.47 -8.27 -10.05
N GLU A 335 38.41 -8.67 -8.78
CA GLU A 335 39.39 -9.58 -8.21
C GLU A 335 39.28 -10.98 -8.83
N VAL A 336 38.06 -11.46 -9.09
CA VAL A 336 37.82 -12.73 -9.78
C VAL A 336 38.31 -12.68 -11.22
N ASP A 337 37.98 -11.63 -11.97
CA ASP A 337 38.43 -11.45 -13.36
C ASP A 337 39.96 -11.44 -13.45
N SER A 338 40.63 -10.74 -12.55
CA SER A 338 42.10 -10.70 -12.51
C SER A 338 42.73 -12.07 -12.22
N LYS A 339 42.08 -12.90 -11.38
CA LYS A 339 42.54 -14.26 -11.09
C LYS A 339 42.30 -15.18 -12.28
N GLU A 340 41.18 -15.03 -12.97
CA GLU A 340 40.84 -15.81 -14.17
C GLU A 340 41.85 -15.53 -15.30
N GLU A 341 42.17 -14.26 -15.57
CA GLU A 341 43.21 -13.88 -16.53
C GLU A 341 44.58 -14.48 -16.16
N SER A 342 44.96 -14.43 -14.88
CA SER A 342 46.23 -14.99 -14.42
C SER A 342 46.32 -16.51 -14.60
N LEU A 343 45.23 -17.22 -14.33
CA LEU A 343 45.15 -18.68 -14.52
C LEU A 343 45.18 -19.05 -15.99
N GLN A 344 44.54 -18.26 -16.85
CA GLN A 344 44.51 -18.50 -18.29
C GLN A 344 45.91 -18.34 -18.91
N LEU A 345 46.66 -17.31 -18.50
CA LEU A 345 48.07 -17.16 -18.88
C LEU A 345 48.95 -18.31 -18.39
N GLU A 346 48.69 -18.82 -17.17
CA GLU A 346 49.42 -19.96 -16.63
C GLU A 346 49.12 -21.26 -17.40
N ILE A 347 47.86 -21.47 -17.80
CA ILE A 347 47.45 -22.59 -18.66
C ILE A 347 48.13 -22.49 -20.02
N GLU A 348 48.09 -21.34 -20.69
CA GLU A 348 48.73 -21.14 -21.99
C GLU A 348 50.24 -21.40 -21.92
N HIS A 349 50.90 -20.94 -20.85
CA HIS A 349 52.32 -21.18 -20.64
C HIS A 349 52.62 -22.67 -20.39
N LEU A 350 51.78 -23.37 -19.63
CA LEU A 350 51.90 -24.81 -19.39
C LEU A 350 51.67 -25.63 -20.67
N GLU A 351 50.65 -25.28 -21.46
CA GLU A 351 50.36 -25.89 -22.76
C GLU A 351 51.52 -25.69 -23.73
N GLY A 352 52.05 -24.46 -23.83
CA GLY A 352 53.22 -24.16 -24.65
C GLY A 352 54.44 -24.99 -24.25
N ARG A 353 54.71 -25.13 -22.95
CA ARG A 353 55.78 -25.98 -22.44
C ARG A 353 55.56 -27.46 -22.77
N TYR A 354 54.34 -27.96 -22.62
CA TYR A 354 53.98 -29.33 -22.95
C TYR A 354 54.17 -29.61 -24.45
N HIS A 355 53.68 -28.72 -25.31
CA HIS A 355 53.82 -28.84 -26.77
C HIS A 355 55.29 -28.80 -27.21
N SER A 356 56.08 -27.85 -26.70
CA SER A 356 57.51 -27.78 -27.00
C SER A 356 58.25 -29.04 -26.53
N LYS A 357 57.93 -29.54 -25.34
CA LYS A 357 58.56 -30.77 -24.83
C LYS A 357 58.18 -32.01 -25.63
N ARG A 358 56.92 -32.10 -26.06
CA ARG A 358 56.43 -33.16 -26.93
C ARG A 358 57.15 -33.16 -28.28
N GLU A 359 57.32 -31.99 -28.89
CA GLU A 359 58.01 -31.85 -30.18
C GLU A 359 59.50 -32.21 -30.09
N GLN A 360 60.16 -31.82 -28.99
CA GLN A 360 61.54 -32.25 -28.70
C GLN A 360 61.63 -33.78 -28.58
N LEU A 361 60.69 -34.41 -27.89
CA LEU A 361 60.66 -35.86 -27.73
C LEU A 361 60.37 -36.59 -29.05
N GLU A 362 59.48 -36.06 -29.89
CA GLU A 362 59.22 -36.61 -31.22
C GLU A 362 60.43 -36.47 -32.14
N THR A 363 61.14 -35.35 -32.10
CA THR A 363 62.38 -35.15 -32.87
C THR A 363 63.47 -36.12 -32.41
N ALA A 364 63.70 -36.22 -31.09
CA ALA A 364 64.67 -37.17 -30.54
C ALA A 364 64.31 -38.63 -30.88
N ARG A 365 63.02 -38.97 -30.92
CA ARG A 365 62.56 -40.29 -31.33
C ARG A 365 62.90 -40.58 -32.81
N ARG A 366 62.69 -39.61 -33.71
CA ARG A 366 63.07 -39.76 -35.13
C ARG A 366 64.56 -39.93 -35.31
N GLU A 367 65.38 -39.18 -34.57
CA GLU A 367 66.84 -39.32 -34.62
C GLU A 367 67.31 -40.70 -34.17
N VAL A 368 66.67 -41.28 -33.14
CA VAL A 368 66.95 -42.66 -32.71
C VAL A 368 66.52 -43.67 -33.78
N GLU A 369 65.35 -43.50 -34.38
CA GLU A 369 64.85 -44.38 -35.45
C GLU A 369 65.77 -44.33 -36.70
N ASP A 370 66.25 -43.14 -37.09
CA ASP A 370 67.20 -42.95 -38.20
C ASP A 370 68.59 -43.56 -37.90
N PHE A 371 69.04 -43.47 -36.64
CA PHE A 371 70.28 -44.11 -36.21
C PHE A 371 70.18 -45.63 -36.23
N GLU A 372 69.06 -46.20 -35.76
CA GLU A 372 68.79 -47.64 -35.85
C GLU A 372 68.68 -48.13 -37.30
N PHE A 373 68.07 -47.35 -38.18
CA PHE A 373 68.01 -47.66 -39.61
C PHE A 373 69.41 -47.66 -40.24
N SER A 374 70.22 -46.65 -39.94
CA SER A 374 71.60 -46.55 -40.42
C SER A 374 72.47 -47.69 -39.91
N LYS A 375 72.30 -48.09 -38.63
CA LYS A 375 72.97 -49.24 -38.04
C LYS A 375 72.61 -50.54 -38.77
N ARG A 376 71.32 -50.78 -39.03
CA ARG A 376 70.85 -51.96 -39.79
C ARG A 376 71.49 -52.04 -41.17
N LYS A 377 71.58 -50.91 -41.88
CA LYS A 377 72.18 -50.84 -43.22
C LYS A 377 73.69 -51.12 -43.21
N ILE A 378 74.38 -50.72 -42.13
CA ILE A 378 75.80 -51.04 -41.94
C ILE A 378 75.97 -52.53 -41.61
N GLU A 379 75.10 -53.11 -40.77
CA GLU A 379 75.11 -54.54 -40.44
C GLU A 379 74.86 -55.41 -41.67
N GLU A 380 73.93 -55.04 -42.56
CA GLU A 380 73.71 -55.70 -43.86
C GLU A 380 74.97 -55.65 -44.74
N ARG A 381 75.58 -54.47 -44.92
CA ARG A 381 76.81 -54.35 -45.73
C ARG A 381 77.97 -55.13 -45.14
N ILE A 382 78.07 -55.25 -43.81
CA ILE A 382 79.07 -56.09 -43.16
C ILE A 382 78.77 -57.57 -43.44
N GLY A 383 77.50 -57.99 -43.40
CA GLY A 383 77.07 -59.33 -43.80
C GLY A 383 77.47 -59.67 -45.24
N GLU A 384 77.17 -58.78 -46.20
CA GLU A 384 77.56 -58.93 -47.61
C GLU A 384 79.08 -59.06 -47.77
N ILE A 385 79.87 -58.24 -47.06
CA ILE A 385 81.34 -58.30 -47.11
C ILE A 385 81.87 -59.63 -46.53
N ILE A 386 81.22 -60.17 -45.50
CA ILE A 386 81.59 -61.46 -44.90
C ILE A 386 81.27 -62.60 -45.88
N GLU A 387 80.10 -62.59 -46.51
CA GLU A 387 79.72 -63.58 -47.53
C GLU A 387 80.64 -63.51 -48.76
N ASP A 388 80.95 -62.31 -49.25
CA ASP A 388 81.91 -62.10 -50.34
C ASP A 388 83.30 -62.61 -49.95
N ARG A 389 83.72 -62.39 -48.70
CA ARG A 389 85.01 -62.90 -48.20
C ARG A 389 85.01 -64.43 -48.16
N GLU A 390 83.94 -65.06 -47.68
CA GLU A 390 83.82 -66.52 -47.64
C GLU A 390 83.85 -67.11 -49.05
N GLN A 391 83.16 -66.51 -50.03
CA GLN A 391 83.22 -66.94 -51.43
C GLN A 391 84.60 -66.74 -52.06
N ILE A 392 85.31 -65.66 -51.71
CA ILE A 392 86.68 -65.40 -52.17
C ILE A 392 87.66 -66.39 -51.55
N GLU A 393 87.54 -66.70 -50.25
CA GLU A 393 88.33 -67.72 -49.57
C GLU A 393 88.06 -69.13 -50.13
N GLU A 394 86.81 -69.45 -50.45
CA GLU A 394 86.43 -70.73 -51.05
C GLU A 394 87.00 -70.88 -52.47
N ARG A 395 86.92 -69.83 -53.32
CA ARG A 395 87.59 -69.80 -54.64
C ARG A 395 89.11 -69.87 -54.52
N LEU A 396 89.70 -69.22 -53.52
CA LEU A 396 91.14 -69.27 -53.24
C LEU A 396 91.58 -70.67 -52.80
N LEU A 397 90.78 -71.38 -52.00
CA LEU A 397 91.04 -72.75 -51.57
C LEU A 397 90.93 -73.74 -52.72
N GLU A 398 89.98 -73.53 -53.64
CA GLU A 398 89.87 -74.32 -54.88
C GLU A 398 91.05 -74.08 -55.85
N GLU A 399 91.51 -72.83 -55.99
CA GLU A 399 92.69 -72.49 -56.81
C GLU A 399 94.01 -72.98 -56.19
N ILE A 400 94.16 -72.94 -54.87
CA ILE A 400 95.36 -73.45 -54.16
C ILE A 400 95.45 -74.98 -54.28
N ARG A 401 94.33 -75.70 -54.43
CA ARG A 401 94.35 -77.15 -54.71
C ARG A 401 94.80 -77.50 -56.13
N ARG A 402 94.76 -76.56 -57.09
CA ARG A 402 95.00 -76.84 -58.51
C ARG A 402 96.41 -76.51 -59.02
N ASP A 403 97.19 -75.64 -58.37
CA ASP A 403 98.51 -75.28 -58.89
C ASP A 403 99.57 -75.02 -57.80
N SER A 404 100.50 -75.97 -57.67
CA SER A 404 101.59 -76.01 -56.68
C SER A 404 102.97 -75.69 -57.29
N SER A 405 103.03 -74.80 -58.28
CA SER A 405 104.32 -74.26 -58.74
C SER A 405 104.17 -72.83 -59.27
N GLN A 406 105.05 -71.94 -58.79
CA GLN A 406 105.27 -70.55 -59.23
C GLN A 406 104.58 -69.43 -58.43
N LEU A 407 104.88 -69.42 -57.13
CA LEU A 407 104.78 -68.25 -56.24
C LEU A 407 105.83 -67.18 -56.60
N THR A 408 105.53 -66.20 -57.47
CA THR A 408 106.33 -64.93 -57.52
C THR A 408 105.65 -63.70 -58.13
N LYS A 409 104.31 -63.66 -58.20
CA LYS A 409 103.53 -62.40 -58.36
C LYS A 409 102.58 -62.11 -57.18
N ARG A 410 102.18 -63.16 -56.44
CA ARG A 410 101.24 -63.13 -55.29
C ARG A 410 101.71 -62.27 -54.10
N ILE A 411 103.03 -62.14 -53.89
CA ILE A 411 103.57 -61.31 -52.80
C ILE A 411 103.30 -59.81 -53.04
N ARG A 412 103.17 -59.38 -54.30
CA ARG A 412 102.87 -57.98 -54.63
C ARG A 412 101.41 -57.61 -54.31
N ALA A 413 100.46 -58.52 -54.56
CA ALA A 413 99.05 -58.34 -54.22
C ALA A 413 98.81 -58.37 -52.69
N LEU A 414 99.54 -59.23 -51.96
CA LEU A 414 99.51 -59.26 -50.49
C LEU A 414 100.02 -57.95 -49.86
N LEU A 415 100.97 -57.27 -50.49
CA LEU A 415 101.47 -55.97 -50.03
C LEU A 415 100.50 -54.82 -50.36
N GLU A 416 99.72 -54.91 -51.44
CA GLU A 416 98.64 -53.95 -51.74
C GLU A 416 97.43 -54.14 -50.82
N ALA A 417 97.06 -55.37 -50.46
CA ALA A 417 96.03 -55.65 -49.46
C ALA A 417 96.40 -55.13 -48.06
N ARG A 418 97.70 -55.11 -47.71
CA ARG A 418 98.20 -54.52 -46.46
C ARG A 418 98.03 -53.00 -46.41
N ARG A 419 97.90 -52.33 -47.57
CA ARG A 419 97.59 -50.89 -47.67
C ARG A 419 96.13 -50.57 -47.31
N PHE A 420 95.21 -51.54 -47.48
CA PHE A 420 93.80 -51.43 -47.09
C PHE A 420 93.56 -51.58 -45.58
N LEU A 421 94.44 -52.30 -44.86
CA LEU A 421 94.37 -52.40 -43.39
C LEU A 421 94.61 -51.06 -42.67
N GLY A 422 95.28 -50.10 -43.33
CA GLY A 422 95.37 -48.73 -42.84
C GLY A 422 93.99 -48.07 -42.71
N ILE A 423 93.10 -48.31 -43.67
CA ILE A 423 91.74 -47.72 -43.72
C ILE A 423 90.86 -48.26 -42.58
N TYR A 424 91.01 -49.54 -42.21
CA TYR A 424 90.28 -50.13 -41.07
C TYR A 424 90.68 -49.50 -39.73
N SER A 425 91.98 -49.23 -39.53
CA SER A 425 92.44 -48.56 -38.30
C SER A 425 91.91 -47.13 -38.18
N THR A 426 91.84 -46.40 -39.30
CA THR A 426 91.26 -45.05 -39.35
C THR A 426 89.75 -45.08 -39.10
N ALA A 427 89.02 -46.00 -39.73
CA ALA A 427 87.58 -46.16 -39.54
C ALA A 427 87.21 -46.59 -38.11
N LYS A 428 88.04 -47.43 -37.46
CA LYS A 428 87.86 -47.80 -36.05
C LYS A 428 88.10 -46.61 -35.11
N CYS A 429 89.14 -45.81 -35.36
CA CYS A 429 89.39 -44.58 -34.60
C CYS A 429 88.24 -43.57 -34.74
N ASP A 430 87.69 -43.40 -35.94
CA ASP A 430 86.56 -42.49 -36.16
C ASP A 430 85.29 -43.00 -35.46
N ASN A 431 85.02 -44.31 -35.50
CA ASN A 431 83.89 -44.90 -34.78
C ASN A 431 84.00 -44.73 -33.25
N GLU A 432 85.19 -44.94 -32.68
CA GLU A 432 85.45 -44.68 -31.25
C GLU A 432 85.33 -43.19 -30.88
N ARG A 433 85.56 -42.29 -31.84
CA ARG A 433 85.38 -40.83 -31.67
C ARG A 433 83.88 -40.47 -31.68
N TYR A 434 83.10 -41.07 -32.57
CA TYR A 434 81.64 -40.92 -32.62
C TYR A 434 80.94 -41.51 -31.40
N GLN A 435 81.38 -42.66 -30.89
CA GLN A 435 80.86 -43.24 -29.65
C GLN A 435 81.14 -42.35 -28.43
N ARG A 436 82.33 -41.75 -28.34
CA ARG A 436 82.67 -40.80 -27.27
C ARG A 436 81.85 -39.51 -27.36
N ALA A 437 81.61 -39.00 -28.57
CA ALA A 437 80.72 -37.86 -28.76
C ALA A 437 79.29 -38.21 -28.31
N TYR A 438 78.75 -39.34 -28.75
CA TYR A 438 77.41 -39.81 -28.37
C TYR A 438 77.24 -39.99 -26.86
N GLU A 439 78.24 -40.52 -26.14
CA GLU A 439 78.20 -40.58 -24.68
C GLU A 439 78.20 -39.21 -24.00
N LEU A 440 78.94 -38.24 -24.57
CA LEU A 440 78.90 -36.86 -24.12
C LEU A 440 77.49 -36.28 -24.29
N PHE A 441 76.81 -36.66 -25.41
CA PHE A 441 75.41 -36.32 -25.69
C PHE A 441 74.37 -36.99 -24.81
N ARG A 442 74.60 -38.22 -24.41
CA ARG A 442 73.69 -38.92 -23.49
C ARG A 442 73.81 -38.47 -22.04
N LYS A 443 75.00 -38.02 -21.61
CA LYS A 443 75.29 -37.67 -20.20
C LYS A 443 75.05 -36.19 -19.88
N GLY A 444 74.67 -35.35 -20.84
CA GLY A 444 74.33 -33.92 -20.64
C GLY A 444 75.51 -33.06 -20.18
N THR A 445 76.74 -33.53 -20.38
CA THR A 445 77.94 -32.95 -19.76
C THR A 445 78.34 -31.57 -20.33
N TRP A 446 77.75 -31.11 -21.44
CA TRP A 446 77.97 -29.75 -21.97
C TRP A 446 77.14 -28.66 -21.29
N GLU A 447 76.12 -29.01 -20.50
CA GLU A 447 75.27 -28.00 -19.82
C GLU A 447 75.93 -27.39 -18.57
N LYS A 448 77.15 -27.83 -18.22
CA LYS A 448 77.92 -27.32 -17.08
C LYS A 448 79.19 -26.55 -17.50
N GLY A 449 79.12 -25.85 -18.64
CA GLY A 449 80.10 -24.86 -19.09
C GLY A 449 79.52 -23.47 -19.05
#